data_AF-A0A9Q3PU90-F1
#
_entry.id   AF-A0A9Q3PU90-F1
#
_cell.length_a   1.000
_cell.length_b   1.000
_cell.length_c   1.000
_cell.angle_alpha   90.00
_cell.angle_beta   90.00
_cell.angle_gamma   90.00
#
_symmetry.space_group_name_H-M   'P 1'
#
loop_
_entity.id
_entity.type
_entity.pdbx_description
1 polymer ?
#
loop_
_entity_poly.entity_id
_entity_poly.type
_entity_poly.pdbx_seq_one_letter_code
_entity_poly.pdbx_strand_id
1 'polypeptide(L)'
;MKEKPIKILFQYREAFASDNEPLEAIKGNEVDIMINVEIHYPSLSRRPPYTASPSAIEALESHIDELVKLGVLRKLGHNEEVEVTMPVIITWNNDKSRMVGDFRSLNTYTIP
;
A
#
# COMPACT_ATOMS: atom_id res chain seq x y z
N MET A 1 -14.03 -35.32 18.06
CA MET A 1 -12.73 -35.05 17.41
C MET A 1 -12.65 -33.56 17.05
N LYS A 2 -12.47 -32.66 18.04
CA LYS A 2 -12.44 -31.20 17.84
C LYS A 2 -11.22 -30.55 18.54
N GLU A 3 -10.08 -31.22 18.53
CA GLU A 3 -8.81 -30.69 19.10
C GLU A 3 -7.80 -30.22 18.03
N LYS A 4 -8.18 -30.13 16.75
CA LYS A 4 -7.22 -29.93 15.65
C LYS A 4 -6.82 -28.46 15.36
N PRO A 5 -7.74 -27.47 15.29
CA PRO A 5 -7.39 -26.14 14.78
C PRO A 5 -6.54 -25.32 15.75
N ILE A 6 -6.92 -25.27 17.03
CA ILE A 6 -6.21 -24.48 18.04
C ILE A 6 -4.77 -25.00 18.22
N LYS A 7 -4.59 -26.32 18.21
CA LYS A 7 -3.27 -26.95 18.31
C LYS A 7 -2.37 -26.57 17.14
N ILE A 8 -2.92 -26.49 15.92
CA ILE A 8 -2.20 -26.04 14.72
C ILE A 8 -1.83 -24.55 14.83
N LEU A 9 -2.76 -23.70 15.25
CA LEU A 9 -2.50 -22.26 15.45
C LEU A 9 -1.37 -22.02 16.45
N PHE A 10 -1.35 -22.75 17.57
CA PHE A 10 -0.26 -22.63 18.54
C PHE A 10 1.06 -23.23 18.03
N GLN A 11 0.99 -24.38 17.34
CA GLN A 11 2.19 -25.06 16.84
C GLN A 11 2.90 -24.25 15.74
N TYR A 12 2.14 -23.57 14.89
CA TYR A 12 2.67 -22.81 13.75
C TYR A 12 2.34 -21.32 13.88
N ARG A 13 2.36 -20.77 15.10
CA ARG A 13 1.94 -19.39 15.37
C ARG A 13 2.64 -18.33 14.51
N GLU A 14 3.89 -18.59 14.13
CA GLU A 14 4.76 -17.73 13.30
C GLU A 14 4.51 -17.89 11.79
N ALA A 15 3.50 -18.66 11.42
CA ALA A 15 3.01 -18.76 10.04
C ALA A 15 1.67 -18.00 9.87
N PHE A 16 1.19 -17.34 10.92
CA PHE A 16 -0.07 -16.61 10.93
C PHE A 16 0.18 -15.16 11.32
N ALA A 17 -0.31 -14.22 10.49
CA ALA A 17 -0.31 -12.81 10.84
C ALA A 17 -1.02 -12.57 12.17
N SER A 18 -0.42 -11.75 13.02
CA SER A 18 -0.98 -11.35 14.32
C SER A 18 -1.10 -9.83 14.42
N ASP A 19 -1.84 -9.33 15.41
CA ASP A 19 -1.98 -7.88 15.64
C ASP A 19 -0.63 -7.20 15.95
N ASN A 20 0.33 -7.95 16.51
CA ASN A 20 1.67 -7.45 16.84
C ASN A 20 2.65 -7.59 15.66
N GLU A 21 2.42 -8.57 14.78
CA GLU A 21 3.25 -8.87 13.62
C GLU A 21 2.36 -9.08 12.38
N PRO A 22 1.69 -8.03 11.90
CA PRO A 22 0.66 -8.18 10.86
C PRO A 22 1.25 -8.44 9.46
N LEU A 23 2.55 -8.23 9.28
CA LEU A 23 3.25 -8.28 8.00
C LEU A 23 4.47 -9.22 8.03
N GLU A 24 4.57 -10.10 9.04
CA GLU A 24 5.69 -11.02 9.32
C GLU A 24 6.85 -10.91 8.33
N ALA A 25 7.84 -10.11 8.73
CA ALA A 25 9.13 -9.79 8.13
C ALA A 25 9.53 -10.61 6.88
N ILE A 26 8.92 -10.32 5.73
CA ILE A 26 9.47 -10.70 4.44
C ILE A 26 10.75 -9.88 4.24
N LYS A 27 11.89 -10.41 4.69
CA LYS A 27 13.21 -9.79 4.53
C LYS A 27 13.80 -10.18 3.17
N GLY A 28 14.26 -9.19 2.41
CA GLY A 28 15.04 -9.41 1.18
C GLY A 28 14.24 -9.52 -0.12
N ASN A 29 12.96 -9.13 -0.13
CA ASN A 29 12.15 -9.03 -1.36
C ASN A 29 12.06 -7.58 -1.84
N GLU A 30 13.20 -6.92 -1.95
CA GLU A 30 13.29 -5.68 -2.74
C GLU A 30 13.07 -6.08 -4.20
N VAL A 31 12.15 -5.41 -4.87
CA VAL A 31 11.82 -5.68 -6.26
C VAL A 31 12.26 -4.48 -7.09
N ASP A 32 13.21 -4.72 -7.97
CA ASP A 32 13.58 -3.74 -8.99
C ASP A 32 12.53 -3.77 -10.10
N ILE A 33 11.70 -2.72 -10.15
CA ILE A 33 10.68 -2.57 -11.18
C ILE A 33 11.27 -1.73 -12.32
N MET A 34 11.51 -2.38 -13.46
CA MET A 34 11.97 -1.69 -14.68
C MET A 34 10.82 -1.02 -15.41
N ILE A 35 11.05 0.22 -15.85
CA ILE A 35 10.10 1.05 -16.59
C ILE A 35 10.64 1.30 -18.01
N ASN A 36 9.80 1.13 -19.03
CA ASN A 36 10.15 1.20 -20.46
C ASN A 36 10.14 2.61 -21.05
N VAL A 37 10.42 3.65 -20.25
CA VAL A 37 10.45 5.04 -20.74
C VAL A 37 11.77 5.69 -20.39
N GLU A 38 12.28 6.51 -21.31
CA GLU A 38 13.43 7.36 -21.02
C GLU A 38 13.05 8.44 -19.99
N ILE A 39 14.07 8.99 -19.33
CA ILE A 39 14.14 9.81 -18.09
C ILE A 39 13.11 10.97 -17.97
N HIS A 40 12.33 11.25 -19.01
CA HIS A 40 11.20 12.16 -18.98
C HIS A 40 9.91 11.35 -18.81
N TYR A 41 9.61 10.93 -17.56
CA TYR A 41 8.33 10.29 -17.27
C TYR A 41 7.20 11.13 -17.88
N PRO A 42 6.29 10.53 -18.68
CA PRO A 42 5.24 11.28 -19.33
C PRO A 42 4.43 12.05 -18.29
N SER A 43 3.98 13.26 -18.63
CA SER A 43 3.23 14.19 -17.75
C SER A 43 2.05 13.56 -16.99
N LEU A 44 1.56 12.42 -17.47
CA LEU A 44 0.59 11.53 -16.83
C LEU A 44 1.01 10.97 -15.47
N SER A 45 2.30 11.04 -15.13
CA SER A 45 2.88 10.59 -13.85
C SER A 45 2.85 11.66 -12.75
N ARG A 46 2.27 12.84 -13.01
CA ARG A 46 2.08 13.93 -12.03
C ARG A 46 0.60 14.31 -11.91
N ARG A 47 -0.27 13.31 -11.78
CA ARG A 47 -1.71 13.57 -11.65
C ARG A 47 -1.99 14.25 -10.31
N PRO A 48 -2.74 15.36 -10.29
CA PRO A 48 -3.20 15.91 -9.02
C PRO A 48 -4.04 14.87 -8.29
N PRO A 49 -4.06 14.90 -6.94
CA PRO A 49 -4.97 14.07 -6.17
C PRO A 49 -6.42 14.38 -6.59
N TYR A 50 -7.26 13.34 -6.60
CA TYR A 50 -8.68 13.52 -6.81
C TYR A 50 -9.28 14.33 -5.66
N THR A 51 -10.27 15.17 -5.95
CA THR A 51 -11.07 15.80 -4.90
C THR A 51 -11.80 14.72 -4.10
N ALA A 52 -11.60 14.72 -2.79
CA ALA A 52 -12.19 13.75 -1.88
C ALA A 52 -13.23 14.43 -0.97
N SER A 53 -14.27 13.69 -0.58
CA SER A 53 -15.21 14.14 0.44
C SER A 53 -14.51 14.22 1.81
N PRO A 54 -15.02 15.02 2.77
CA PRO A 54 -14.46 15.07 4.12
C PRO A 54 -14.32 13.68 4.78
N SER A 55 -15.35 12.83 4.64
CA SER A 55 -15.32 11.45 5.14
C SER A 55 -14.28 10.57 4.46
N ALA A 56 -13.99 10.81 3.18
CA ALA A 56 -12.94 10.08 2.46
C ALA A 56 -11.54 10.55 2.88
N ILE A 57 -11.36 11.84 3.19
CA ILE A 57 -10.10 12.38 3.71
C ILE A 57 -9.81 11.77 5.08
N GLU A 58 -10.79 11.78 6.00
CA GLU A 58 -10.64 11.20 7.34
C GLU A 58 -10.30 9.70 7.27
N ALA A 59 -11.00 8.95 6.41
CA ALA A 59 -10.68 7.55 6.18
C ALA A 59 -9.27 7.36 5.62
N LEU A 60 -8.85 8.20 4.67
CA LEU A 60 -7.54 8.15 4.06
C LEU A 60 -6.43 8.42 5.07
N GLU A 61 -6.58 9.44 5.92
CA GLU A 61 -5.64 9.77 6.99
C GLU A 61 -5.47 8.60 7.97
N SER A 62 -6.58 7.97 8.38
CA SER A 62 -6.56 6.79 9.25
C SER A 62 -5.77 5.63 8.63
N HIS A 63 -6.03 5.30 7.36
CA HIS A 63 -5.31 4.24 6.64
C HIS A 63 -3.82 4.57 6.47
N ILE A 64 -3.48 5.82 6.16
CA ILE A 64 -2.08 6.25 6.02
C ILE A 64 -1.34 6.11 7.34
N ASP A 65 -1.93 6.57 8.45
CA ASP A 65 -1.31 6.48 9.78
C ASP A 65 -1.07 5.04 10.21
N GLU A 66 -2.00 4.13 9.92
CA GLU A 66 -1.82 2.70 10.16
C GLU A 66 -0.65 2.15 9.34
N LEU A 67 -0.62 2.39 8.03
CA LEU A 67 0.43 1.88 7.15
C LEU A 67 1.82 2.46 7.45
N VAL A 68 1.90 3.70 7.96
CA VAL A 68 3.15 4.29 8.45
C VAL A 68 3.61 3.60 9.73
N LYS A 69 2.70 3.31 10.68
CA LYS A 69 3.04 2.56 11.91
C LYS A 69 3.52 1.14 11.59
N LEU A 70 2.96 0.53 10.55
CA LEU A 70 3.36 -0.80 10.08
C LEU A 70 4.65 -0.80 9.24
N GLY A 71 5.21 0.37 8.92
CA GLY A 71 6.42 0.48 8.09
C GLY A 71 6.21 0.16 6.61
N VAL A 72 4.96 0.07 6.14
CA VAL A 72 4.61 -0.13 4.72
C VAL A 72 4.77 1.16 3.93
N LEU A 73 4.35 2.28 4.52
CA LEU A 73 4.53 3.61 3.96
C LEU A 73 5.56 4.39 4.78
N ARG A 74 6.32 5.26 4.11
CA ARG A 74 7.18 6.25 4.77
C ARG A 74 6.83 7.65 4.30
N LYS A 75 7.01 8.62 5.19
CA LYS A 75 6.98 10.04 4.81
C LYS A 75 8.28 10.36 4.06
N LEU A 76 8.14 11.12 2.98
CA LEU A 76 9.29 11.63 2.23
C LEU A 76 9.79 12.92 2.88
N GLY A 77 11.11 13.10 2.91
CA GLY A 77 11.75 14.32 3.39
C GLY A 77 11.55 15.51 2.43
N HIS A 78 11.74 16.72 2.93
CA HIS A 78 11.53 17.96 2.16
C HIS A 78 12.38 18.06 0.89
N ASN A 79 13.56 17.44 0.88
CA ASN A 79 14.51 17.49 -0.23
C ASN A 79 14.50 16.22 -1.10
N GLU A 80 13.57 15.28 -0.85
CA GLU A 80 13.45 14.08 -1.68
C GLU A 80 12.63 14.40 -2.92
N GLU A 81 13.23 14.22 -4.10
CA GLU A 81 12.52 14.39 -5.36
C GLU A 81 11.62 13.18 -5.63
N VAL A 82 10.37 13.47 -6.02
CA VAL A 82 9.40 12.45 -6.42
C VAL A 82 9.19 12.54 -7.91
N GLU A 83 9.66 11.51 -8.61
CA GLU A 83 9.54 11.43 -10.06
C GLU A 83 8.11 11.09 -10.51
N VAL A 84 7.39 10.31 -9.69
CA VAL A 84 6.07 9.75 -10.02
C VAL A 84 5.11 9.88 -8.84
N THR A 85 3.92 10.44 -9.09
CA THR A 85 2.83 10.52 -8.12
C THR A 85 1.57 9.88 -8.69
N MET A 86 1.06 8.86 -8.02
CA MET A 86 -0.21 8.23 -8.37
C MET A 86 -1.32 8.69 -7.41
N PRO A 87 -2.52 8.99 -7.92
CA PRO A 87 -3.62 9.39 -7.06
C PRO A 87 -4.13 8.18 -6.28
N VAL A 88 -4.62 8.45 -5.08
CA VAL A 88 -5.22 7.46 -4.18
C VAL A 88 -6.68 7.81 -3.97
N ILE A 89 -7.54 6.79 -3.92
CA ILE A 89 -8.98 6.94 -3.68
C ILE A 89 -9.43 6.05 -2.52
N ILE A 90 -10.57 6.41 -1.92
CA ILE A 90 -11.28 5.55 -0.98
C ILE A 90 -12.44 4.87 -1.69
N THR A 91 -12.56 3.57 -1.46
CA THR A 91 -13.72 2.78 -1.85
C THR A 91 -14.43 2.25 -0.60
N TRP A 92 -15.75 2.18 -0.64
CA TRP A 92 -16.57 1.75 0.49
C TRP A 92 -17.24 0.42 0.19
N ASN A 93 -17.18 -0.50 1.14
CA ASN A 93 -17.90 -1.78 1.07
C ASN A 93 -18.35 -2.20 2.47
N ASN A 94 -19.65 -2.40 2.68
CA ASN A 94 -20.25 -2.76 3.97
C ASN A 94 -19.75 -1.85 5.12
N ASP A 95 -19.85 -0.53 4.92
CA ASP A 95 -19.41 0.52 5.85
C ASP A 95 -17.90 0.52 6.19
N LYS A 96 -17.10 -0.29 5.49
CA LYS A 96 -15.64 -0.30 5.62
C LYS A 96 -15.02 0.43 4.45
N SER A 97 -14.13 1.36 4.75
CA SER A 97 -13.31 2.06 3.76
C SER A 97 -12.08 1.24 3.39
N ARG A 98 -11.65 1.37 2.14
CA ARG A 98 -10.40 0.79 1.63
C ARG A 98 -9.66 1.83 0.81
N MET A 99 -8.37 2.00 1.10
CA MET A 99 -7.46 2.82 0.32
C MET A 99 -7.02 2.07 -0.95
N VAL A 100 -7.13 2.72 -2.11
CA VAL A 100 -6.80 2.14 -3.41
C VAL A 100 -5.95 3.12 -4.22
N GLY A 101 -4.75 2.70 -4.63
CA GLY A 101 -3.92 3.47 -5.55
C GLY A 101 -4.32 3.24 -7.01
N ASP A 102 -4.44 4.30 -7.79
CA ASP A 102 -4.67 4.21 -9.23
C ASP A 102 -3.33 4.12 -9.98
N PHE A 103 -2.86 2.90 -10.18
CA PHE A 103 -1.60 2.61 -10.86
C PHE A 103 -1.74 2.41 -12.38
N ARG A 104 -2.91 2.66 -12.97
CA ARG A 104 -3.14 2.38 -14.41
C ARG A 104 -2.14 3.11 -15.32
N SER A 105 -1.82 4.36 -14.98
CA SER A 105 -0.79 5.11 -15.71
C SER A 105 0.57 4.45 -15.60
N LEU A 106 0.99 4.08 -14.39
CA LEU A 106 2.28 3.43 -14.14
C LEU A 106 2.39 2.08 -14.88
N ASN A 107 1.33 1.27 -14.82
CA ASN A 107 1.26 -0.05 -15.43
C ASN A 107 1.43 -0.03 -16.96
N THR A 108 1.18 1.11 -17.61
CA THR A 108 1.42 1.28 -19.06
C THR A 108 2.91 1.25 -19.39
N TYR A 109 3.77 1.53 -18.42
CA TYR A 109 5.21 1.68 -18.60
C TYR A 109 6.03 0.59 -17.90
N THR A 110 5.43 -0.21 -17.03
CA THR A 110 6.12 -1.35 -16.38
C THR A 110 6.28 -2.51 -17.34
N ILE A 111 7.47 -3.09 -17.41
CA ILE A 111 7.75 -4.31 -18.18
C ILE A 111 7.57 -5.53 -17.26
N PRO A 112 6.93 -6.63 -17.70
CA PRO A 112 6.82 -7.88 -16.95
C PRO A 112 8.17 -8.56 -16.65
#